data_AF-A0A1C6N6K3-F1
#
_entry.id   AF-A0A1C6N6K3-F1
#
_cell.length_a   1.000
_cell.length_b   1.000
_cell.length_c   1.000
_cell.angle_alpha   90.00
_cell.angle_beta   90.00
_cell.angle_gamma   90.00
#
_symmetry.space_group_name_H-M   'P 1'
#
loop_
_entity.id
_entity.type
_entity.pdbx_description
1 polymer ?
#
loop_
_entity_poly.entity_id
_entity_poly.type
_entity_poly.pdbx_seq_one_letter_code
_entity_poly.pdbx_strand_id
1 'polypeptide(L)'
;MGERRAREQRRRAREFEAFVAGAAGRLLHAATLLTGEPFASAPAARELLVGALSRTYVDWDRLRGEDPYEHTRQDLAAHFAHTARRYRRARGGLLAGLPPQERLMLVLRLYEGVAEEQVAAALGLPVERVRALCTRGMATVLSHERARRGGSPTGAVPDAESAATGIASRIVTGLRHRGAAAAGAVRHGPGAGGEPRGAA
;
A
#
# COMPACT_ATOMS: atom_id res chain seq x y z
N MET A 1 13.49 33.77 7.08
CA MET A 1 12.31 32.94 6.69
C MET A 1 12.62 31.48 6.38
N GLY A 2 13.81 31.11 5.86
CA GLY A 2 14.14 29.72 5.49
C GLY A 2 14.21 28.73 6.66
N GLU A 3 14.62 29.19 7.86
CA GLU A 3 14.74 28.31 9.03
C GLU A 3 13.43 27.73 9.53
N ARG A 4 12.31 28.48 9.44
CA ARG A 4 10.99 28.01 9.86
C ARG A 4 10.51 26.86 8.95
N ARG A 5 10.59 27.05 7.63
CA ARG A 5 10.26 26.01 6.64
C ARG A 5 11.14 24.77 6.79
N ALA A 6 12.44 24.93 7.03
CA ALA A 6 13.35 23.80 7.26
C ALA A 6 13.04 23.04 8.55
N ARG A 7 12.65 23.74 9.63
CA ARG A 7 12.20 23.12 10.89
C ARG A 7 10.88 22.35 10.69
N GLU A 8 9.93 22.92 9.96
CA GLU A 8 8.66 22.29 9.60
C GLU A 8 8.85 21.02 8.77
N GLN A 9 9.69 21.07 7.73
CA GLN A 9 10.04 19.89 6.93
C GLN A 9 10.67 18.77 7.76
N ARG A 10 11.60 19.11 8.67
CA ARG A 10 12.21 18.13 9.59
C ARG A 10 11.20 17.54 10.57
N ARG A 11 10.23 18.32 11.04
CA ARG A 11 9.14 17.84 11.90
C ARG A 11 8.24 16.87 11.12
N ARG A 12 7.79 17.27 9.91
CA ARG A 12 6.99 16.42 9.01
C ARG A 12 7.67 15.09 8.71
N ALA A 13 8.96 15.12 8.36
CA ALA A 13 9.73 13.90 8.10
C ALA A 13 9.77 12.96 9.31
N ARG A 14 10.01 13.48 10.52
CA ARG A 14 10.02 12.67 11.75
C ARG A 14 8.65 12.08 12.09
N GLU A 15 7.58 12.84 11.90
CA GLU A 15 6.21 12.36 12.13
C GLU A 15 5.86 11.22 11.16
N PHE A 16 6.18 11.39 9.88
CA PHE A 16 6.00 10.36 8.88
C PHE A 16 6.85 9.12 9.18
N GLU A 17 8.11 9.29 9.59
CA GLU A 17 8.98 8.18 9.97
C GLU A 17 8.44 7.38 11.16
N ALA A 18 7.91 8.07 12.18
CA ALA A 18 7.26 7.41 13.32
C ALA A 18 6.03 6.61 12.88
N PHE A 19 5.21 7.18 11.99
CA PHE A 19 4.08 6.47 11.39
C PHE A 19 4.54 5.22 10.63
N VAL A 20 5.52 5.35 9.73
CA VAL A 20 6.04 4.21 8.94
C VAL A 20 6.62 3.15 9.86
N ALA A 21 7.37 3.53 10.89
CA ALA A 21 7.93 2.58 11.86
C ALA A 21 6.83 1.76 12.57
N GLY A 22 5.70 2.37 12.90
CA GLY A 22 4.56 1.67 13.51
C GLY A 22 3.69 0.87 12.53
N ALA A 23 3.53 1.35 11.29
CA ALA A 23 2.56 0.80 10.34
C ALA A 23 3.15 -0.15 9.28
N ALA A 24 4.45 -0.04 8.97
CA ALA A 24 5.05 -0.71 7.82
C ALA A 24 4.94 -2.24 7.85
N GLY A 25 5.03 -2.87 9.02
CA GLY A 25 4.92 -4.33 9.15
C GLY A 25 3.54 -4.83 8.70
N ARG A 26 2.47 -4.23 9.21
CA ARG A 26 1.09 -4.57 8.86
C ARG A 26 0.79 -4.28 7.38
N LEU A 27 1.18 -3.09 6.90
CA LEU A 27 0.98 -2.71 5.50
C LEU A 27 1.78 -3.60 4.52
N LEU A 28 2.99 -4.02 4.90
CA LEU A 28 3.79 -4.94 4.08
C LEU A 28 3.16 -6.34 4.03
N HIS A 29 2.61 -6.81 5.15
CA HIS A 29 1.90 -8.06 5.18
C HIS A 29 0.65 -8.01 4.29
N ALA A 30 -0.14 -6.93 4.37
CA ALA A 30 -1.25 -6.69 3.45
C ALA A 30 -0.80 -6.72 1.98
N ALA A 31 0.27 -5.99 1.64
CA ALA A 31 0.82 -5.98 0.29
C ALA A 31 1.31 -7.36 -0.19
N THR A 32 1.85 -8.17 0.72
CA THR A 32 2.30 -9.55 0.44
C THR A 32 1.11 -10.44 0.09
N LEU A 33 0.03 -10.35 0.87
CA LEU A 33 -1.21 -11.08 0.59
C LEU A 33 -1.84 -10.64 -0.74
N LEU A 34 -1.86 -9.33 -1.04
CA LEU A 34 -2.38 -8.80 -2.29
C LEU A 34 -1.59 -9.28 -3.52
N THR A 35 -0.27 -9.22 -3.45
CA THR A 35 0.62 -9.63 -4.57
C THR A 35 0.70 -11.15 -4.74
N GLY A 36 0.32 -11.90 -3.69
CA GLY A 36 0.36 -13.36 -3.69
C GLY A 36 1.78 -13.92 -3.64
N GLU A 37 2.70 -13.18 -3.01
CA GLU A 37 4.10 -13.57 -2.82
C GLU A 37 4.32 -14.26 -1.46
N PRO A 38 5.34 -15.11 -1.29
CA PRO A 38 5.75 -15.63 0.01
C PRO A 38 6.30 -14.50 0.88
N PHE A 39 5.96 -14.47 2.17
CA PHE A 39 6.42 -13.41 3.09
C PHE A 39 7.96 -13.31 3.19
N ALA A 40 8.67 -14.44 3.08
CA ALA A 40 10.12 -14.46 3.07
C ALA A 40 10.75 -13.74 1.86
N SER A 41 10.03 -13.64 0.74
CA SER A 41 10.51 -13.01 -0.50
C SER A 41 9.36 -12.37 -1.28
N ALA A 42 9.07 -11.11 -0.97
CA ALA A 42 7.99 -10.33 -1.57
C ALA A 42 8.49 -9.00 -2.18
N PRO A 43 9.29 -9.05 -3.27
CA PRO A 43 9.81 -7.84 -3.91
C PRO A 43 8.68 -6.95 -4.47
N ALA A 44 7.64 -7.53 -5.08
CA ALA A 44 6.55 -6.74 -5.64
C ALA A 44 5.68 -6.12 -4.54
N ALA A 45 5.47 -6.82 -3.43
CA ALA A 45 4.78 -6.27 -2.25
C ALA A 45 5.50 -5.03 -1.71
N ARG A 46 6.83 -5.09 -1.62
CA ARG A 46 7.66 -3.97 -1.17
C ARG A 46 7.55 -2.77 -2.10
N GLU A 47 7.63 -3.00 -3.41
CA GLU A 47 7.47 -1.93 -4.41
C GLU A 47 6.09 -1.28 -4.34
N LEU A 48 5.04 -2.09 -4.21
CA LEU A 48 3.67 -1.62 -4.06
C LEU A 48 3.53 -0.73 -2.81
N LEU A 49 4.06 -1.19 -1.66
CA LEU A 49 4.04 -0.45 -0.40
C LEU A 49 4.83 0.86 -0.50
N VAL A 50 6.04 0.84 -1.09
CA VAL A 50 6.84 2.05 -1.31
C VAL A 50 6.06 3.05 -2.15
N GLY A 51 5.35 2.61 -3.19
CA GLY A 51 4.50 3.47 -3.99
C GLY A 51 3.39 4.15 -3.16
N ALA A 52 2.66 3.37 -2.35
CA ALA A 52 1.60 3.89 -1.48
C ALA A 52 2.15 4.87 -0.43
N LEU A 53 3.20 4.49 0.30
CA LEU A 53 3.86 5.36 1.28
C LEU A 53 4.42 6.64 0.66
N SER A 54 4.91 6.59 -0.58
CA SER A 54 5.36 7.78 -1.30
C SER A 54 4.19 8.74 -1.56
N ARG A 55 3.02 8.20 -1.93
CA ARG A 55 1.82 9.02 -2.15
C ARG A 55 1.31 9.63 -0.84
N THR A 56 1.20 8.83 0.20
CA THR A 56 0.87 9.29 1.56
C THR A 56 1.84 10.35 2.04
N TYR A 57 3.15 10.19 1.78
CA TYR A 57 4.13 11.20 2.14
C TYR A 57 3.87 12.52 1.42
N VAL A 58 3.55 12.51 0.11
CA VAL A 58 3.22 13.72 -0.66
C VAL A 58 2.00 14.43 -0.08
N ASP A 59 0.96 13.67 0.24
CA ASP A 59 -0.32 14.19 0.76
C ASP A 59 -0.31 14.45 2.29
N TRP A 60 0.79 14.14 2.99
CA TRP A 60 0.91 14.17 4.46
C TRP A 60 0.44 15.48 5.14
N ASP A 61 0.71 16.64 4.55
CA ASP A 61 0.28 17.92 5.14
C ASP A 61 -1.25 18.11 5.06
N ARG A 62 -1.92 17.45 4.12
CA ARG A 62 -3.38 17.48 3.96
C ARG A 62 -4.08 16.49 4.89
N LEU A 63 -3.39 15.42 5.29
CA LEU A 63 -3.93 14.39 6.19
C LEU A 63 -4.06 14.85 7.65
N ARG A 64 -3.78 16.11 8.00
CA ARG A 64 -3.88 16.58 9.39
C ARG A 64 -5.33 16.52 9.87
N GLY A 65 -5.67 15.45 10.59
CA GLY A 65 -7.02 15.16 11.11
C GLY A 65 -7.61 13.85 10.60
N GLU A 66 -7.02 13.27 9.55
CA GLU A 66 -7.37 11.96 9.03
C GLU A 66 -6.42 10.89 9.59
N ASP A 67 -6.83 9.62 9.53
CA ASP A 67 -5.98 8.49 9.90
C ASP A 67 -4.98 8.18 8.75
N PRO A 68 -3.65 8.37 8.94
CA PRO A 68 -2.68 8.10 7.90
C PRO A 68 -2.58 6.62 7.52
N TYR A 69 -2.91 5.71 8.44
CA TYR A 69 -2.95 4.28 8.16
C TYR A 69 -4.05 3.96 7.15
N GLU A 70 -5.25 4.47 7.41
CA GLU A 70 -6.41 4.32 6.55
C GLU A 70 -6.14 4.87 5.14
N HIS A 71 -5.59 6.08 5.04
CA HIS A 71 -5.22 6.69 3.77
C HIS A 71 -4.19 5.84 3.00
N THR A 72 -3.12 5.39 3.67
CA THR A 72 -2.10 4.53 3.05
C THR A 72 -2.69 3.21 2.57
N ARG A 73 -3.60 2.61 3.36
CA ARG A 73 -4.28 1.36 3.01
C ARG A 73 -5.17 1.54 1.78
N GLN A 74 -5.88 2.66 1.67
CA GLN A 74 -6.69 2.99 0.49
C GLN A 74 -5.81 3.18 -0.76
N ASP A 75 -4.71 3.93 -0.64
CA ASP A 75 -3.74 4.10 -1.72
C ASP A 75 -3.13 2.76 -2.17
N LEU A 76 -2.77 1.89 -1.21
CA LEU A 76 -2.24 0.56 -1.46
C LEU A 76 -3.25 -0.30 -2.24
N ALA A 77 -4.51 -0.30 -1.82
CA ALA A 77 -5.60 -1.03 -2.46
C ALA A 77 -5.88 -0.51 -3.88
N ALA A 78 -5.94 0.80 -4.07
CA ALA A 78 -6.15 1.44 -5.36
C ALA A 78 -5.00 1.14 -6.33
N HIS A 79 -3.75 1.29 -5.87
CA HIS A 79 -2.56 0.99 -6.67
C HIS A 79 -2.52 -0.49 -7.08
N PHE A 80 -2.85 -1.40 -6.16
CA PHE A 80 -2.96 -2.83 -6.46
C PHE A 80 -4.05 -3.11 -7.50
N ALA A 81 -5.25 -2.55 -7.33
CA ALA A 81 -6.36 -2.74 -8.26
C ALA A 81 -5.99 -2.28 -9.69
N HIS A 82 -5.30 -1.14 -9.79
CA HIS A 82 -4.86 -0.59 -11.08
C HIS A 82 -3.77 -1.45 -11.75
N THR A 83 -2.92 -2.08 -10.95
CA THR A 83 -1.81 -2.93 -11.43
C THR A 83 -2.13 -4.43 -11.39
N ALA A 84 -3.37 -4.81 -11.05
CA ALA A 84 -3.82 -6.18 -10.80
C ALA A 84 -3.50 -7.17 -11.92
N ARG A 85 -3.46 -6.70 -13.18
CA ARG A 85 -3.07 -7.53 -14.33
C ARG A 85 -1.66 -8.13 -14.19
N ARG A 86 -0.73 -7.43 -13.57
CA ARG A 86 0.64 -7.92 -13.27
C ARG A 86 0.64 -9.05 -12.25
N TYR A 87 -0.43 -9.17 -11.45
CA TYR A 87 -0.54 -10.12 -10.35
C TYR A 87 -1.45 -11.33 -10.63
N ARG A 88 -1.80 -11.55 -11.90
CA ARG A 88 -2.62 -12.71 -12.32
C ARG A 88 -1.89 -14.04 -12.25
N ARG A 89 -0.58 -14.06 -12.46
CA ARG A 89 0.22 -15.28 -12.31
C ARG A 89 0.45 -15.57 -10.83
N ALA A 90 0.25 -16.82 -10.44
CA ALA A 90 0.57 -17.29 -9.10
C ALA A 90 2.06 -17.09 -8.81
N ARG A 91 2.39 -16.52 -7.64
CA ARG A 91 3.77 -16.25 -7.19
C ARG A 91 4.18 -17.09 -5.97
N GLY A 92 3.39 -18.11 -5.61
CA GLY A 92 3.71 -19.05 -4.53
C GLY A 92 3.38 -18.61 -3.11
N GLY A 93 2.79 -17.41 -2.92
CA GLY A 93 2.25 -16.99 -1.63
C GLY A 93 0.91 -17.65 -1.28
N LEU A 94 0.45 -17.45 -0.05
CA LEU A 94 -0.77 -18.07 0.50
C LEU A 94 -2.00 -17.87 -0.39
N LEU A 95 -2.18 -16.65 -0.91
CA LEU A 95 -3.32 -16.29 -1.74
C LEU A 95 -3.04 -16.41 -3.25
N ALA A 96 -1.87 -16.93 -3.67
CA ALA A 96 -1.45 -16.90 -5.06
C ALA A 96 -2.41 -17.58 -6.05
N GLY A 97 -3.18 -18.58 -5.59
CA GLY A 97 -4.19 -19.28 -6.38
C GLY A 97 -5.47 -18.48 -6.65
N LEU A 98 -5.66 -17.34 -6.00
CA LEU A 98 -6.87 -16.54 -6.12
C LEU A 98 -6.73 -15.47 -7.21
N PRO A 99 -7.82 -15.17 -7.94
CA PRO A 99 -7.91 -13.98 -8.78
C PRO A 99 -7.58 -12.70 -7.99
N PRO A 100 -6.91 -11.70 -8.60
CA PRO A 100 -6.51 -10.48 -7.90
C PRO A 100 -7.65 -9.75 -7.19
N GLN A 101 -8.84 -9.73 -7.80
CA GLN A 101 -10.00 -9.07 -7.21
C GLN A 101 -10.51 -9.79 -5.96
N GLU A 102 -10.55 -11.12 -5.96
CA GLU A 102 -10.93 -11.91 -4.79
C GLU A 102 -9.88 -11.73 -3.66
N ARG A 103 -8.58 -11.68 -3.99
CA ARG A 103 -7.53 -11.36 -3.01
C ARG A 103 -7.74 -9.99 -2.38
N LEU A 104 -8.01 -8.97 -3.18
CA LEU A 104 -8.27 -7.62 -2.68
C LEU A 104 -9.42 -7.64 -1.68
N MET A 105 -10.50 -8.36 -1.98
CA MET A 105 -11.67 -8.44 -1.10
C MET A 105 -11.33 -9.12 0.23
N LEU A 106 -10.62 -10.26 0.17
CA LEU A 106 -10.22 -10.97 1.40
C LEU A 106 -9.25 -10.15 2.24
N VAL A 107 -8.28 -9.46 1.63
CA VAL A 107 -7.33 -8.64 2.38
C VAL A 107 -8.04 -7.47 3.05
N LEU A 108 -8.91 -6.74 2.33
CA LEU A 108 -9.63 -5.61 2.94
C LEU A 108 -10.62 -6.07 4.01
N ARG A 109 -11.40 -7.13 3.77
CA ARG A 109 -12.47 -7.55 4.69
C ARG A 109 -11.97 -8.38 5.87
N LEU A 110 -11.08 -9.34 5.63
CA LEU A 110 -10.69 -10.33 6.65
C LEU A 110 -9.36 -9.97 7.32
N TYR A 111 -8.39 -9.43 6.58
CA TYR A 111 -7.11 -9.05 7.17
C TYR A 111 -7.16 -7.64 7.79
N GLU A 112 -7.72 -6.66 7.07
CA GLU A 112 -7.78 -5.28 7.55
C GLU A 112 -9.05 -4.97 8.37
N GLY A 113 -10.09 -5.81 8.29
CA GLY A 113 -11.32 -5.65 9.06
C GLY A 113 -12.22 -4.50 8.59
N VAL A 114 -12.01 -3.99 7.37
CA VAL A 114 -12.78 -2.88 6.78
C VAL A 114 -14.21 -3.32 6.54
N ALA A 115 -15.22 -2.52 6.88
CA ALA A 115 -16.62 -2.90 6.66
C ALA A 115 -16.94 -3.06 5.15
N GLU A 116 -17.96 -3.84 4.83
CA GLU A 116 -18.26 -4.17 3.44
C GLU A 116 -18.75 -2.97 2.64
N GLU A 117 -19.54 -2.14 3.29
CA GLU A 117 -20.10 -0.90 2.78
C GLU A 117 -18.97 0.10 2.49
N GLN A 118 -17.94 0.12 3.32
CA GLN A 118 -16.75 0.96 3.14
C GLN A 118 -15.90 0.46 1.95
N VAL A 119 -15.72 -0.85 1.82
CA VAL A 119 -15.03 -1.43 0.65
C VAL A 119 -15.81 -1.16 -0.64
N ALA A 120 -17.13 -1.33 -0.60
CA ALA A 120 -18.04 -1.05 -1.71
C ALA A 120 -17.96 0.41 -2.15
N ALA A 121 -18.04 1.35 -1.20
CA ALA A 121 -17.90 2.78 -1.46
C ALA A 121 -16.52 3.14 -2.03
N ALA A 122 -15.44 2.61 -1.44
CA ALA A 122 -14.07 2.91 -1.88
C ALA A 122 -13.76 2.39 -3.30
N LEU A 123 -14.39 1.29 -3.72
CA LEU A 123 -14.14 0.67 -5.03
C LEU A 123 -15.24 0.96 -6.07
N GLY A 124 -16.31 1.68 -5.70
CA GLY A 124 -17.46 1.93 -6.58
C GLY A 124 -18.19 0.66 -7.00
N LEU A 125 -18.28 -0.34 -6.11
CA LEU A 125 -18.92 -1.63 -6.38
C LEU A 125 -20.19 -1.80 -5.52
N PRO A 126 -21.21 -2.54 -5.99
CA PRO A 126 -22.33 -2.96 -5.15
C PRO A 126 -21.86 -3.81 -3.96
N VAL A 127 -22.48 -3.63 -2.80
CA VAL A 127 -22.19 -4.37 -1.56
C VAL A 127 -22.35 -5.88 -1.76
N GLU A 128 -23.38 -6.29 -2.51
CA GLU A 128 -23.67 -7.69 -2.87
C GLU A 128 -22.53 -8.30 -3.69
N ARG A 129 -21.89 -7.50 -4.55
CA ARG A 129 -20.74 -7.94 -5.34
C ARG A 129 -19.52 -8.16 -4.45
N VAL A 130 -19.33 -7.32 -3.42
CA VAL A 130 -18.27 -7.52 -2.42
C VAL A 130 -18.51 -8.83 -1.65
N ARG A 131 -19.74 -9.11 -1.19
CA ARG A 131 -20.11 -10.39 -0.55
C ARG A 131 -19.78 -11.58 -1.45
N ALA A 132 -20.26 -11.54 -2.69
CA ALA A 132 -20.09 -12.65 -3.63
C ALA A 132 -18.60 -12.96 -3.89
N LEU A 133 -17.77 -11.93 -4.05
CA LEU A 133 -16.32 -12.10 -4.23
C LEU A 133 -15.63 -12.63 -2.97
N CYS A 134 -16.04 -12.21 -1.77
CA CYS A 134 -15.53 -12.76 -0.51
C CYS A 134 -15.86 -14.25 -0.38
N THR A 135 -17.12 -14.63 -0.61
CA THR A 135 -17.57 -16.02 -0.54
C THR A 135 -16.82 -16.90 -1.53
N ARG A 136 -16.66 -16.45 -2.78
CA ARG A 136 -15.88 -17.17 -3.81
C ARG A 136 -14.40 -17.32 -3.44
N GLY A 137 -13.79 -16.23 -2.98
CA GLY A 137 -12.40 -16.25 -2.53
C GLY A 137 -12.20 -17.22 -1.38
N MET A 138 -13.05 -17.17 -0.35
CA MET A 138 -13.00 -18.10 0.78
C MET A 138 -13.23 -19.55 0.36
N ALA A 139 -14.20 -19.83 -0.51
CA ALA A 139 -14.43 -21.18 -1.03
C ALA A 139 -13.19 -21.75 -1.73
N THR A 140 -12.45 -20.91 -2.46
CA THR A 140 -11.19 -21.28 -3.12
C THR A 140 -10.08 -21.58 -2.11
N VAL A 141 -9.88 -20.72 -1.10
CA VAL A 141 -8.88 -20.94 -0.03
C VAL A 141 -9.17 -22.22 0.73
N LEU A 142 -10.43 -22.44 1.14
CA LEU A 142 -10.83 -23.61 1.91
C LEU A 142 -10.70 -24.90 1.10
N SER A 143 -10.99 -24.87 -0.20
CA SER A 143 -10.83 -26.03 -1.07
C SER A 143 -9.34 -26.38 -1.26
N HIS A 144 -8.49 -25.38 -1.43
CA HIS A 144 -7.03 -25.57 -1.51
C HIS A 144 -6.47 -26.14 -0.20
N GLU A 145 -6.90 -25.61 0.95
CA GLU A 145 -6.46 -26.07 2.26
C GLU A 145 -6.94 -27.50 2.57
N ARG A 146 -8.18 -27.85 2.19
CA ARG A 146 -8.67 -29.24 2.29
C ARG A 146 -7.84 -30.21 1.44
N ALA A 147 -7.49 -29.80 0.22
CA ALA A 147 -6.60 -30.59 -0.63
C ALA A 147 -5.20 -30.74 -0.02
N ARG A 148 -4.66 -29.68 0.60
CA ARG A 148 -3.39 -29.75 1.34
C ARG A 148 -3.46 -30.69 2.54
N ARG A 149 -4.51 -30.65 3.36
CA ARG A 149 -4.67 -31.53 4.54
C ARG A 149 -4.91 -32.99 4.20
N GLY A 150 -5.46 -33.27 3.01
CA GLY A 150 -5.58 -34.61 2.46
C GLY A 150 -4.23 -35.24 2.07
N GLY A 151 -3.17 -34.43 1.94
CA GLY A 151 -1.77 -34.87 1.91
C GLY A 151 -1.12 -34.60 3.27
N SER A 152 -0.40 -35.58 3.85
CA SER A 152 0.25 -35.40 5.16
C SER A 152 1.11 -34.12 5.24
N PRO A 153 0.96 -33.27 6.28
CA PRO A 153 1.77 -32.08 6.41
C PRO A 153 3.07 -32.36 7.17
N THR A 154 4.21 -32.12 6.52
CA THR A 154 5.45 -31.72 7.21
C THR A 154 5.86 -30.36 6.69
N GLY A 155 6.05 -29.39 7.59
CA GLY A 155 6.41 -28.03 7.20
C GLY A 155 6.05 -27.04 8.30
N ALA A 156 6.97 -26.89 9.24
CA ALA A 156 6.97 -25.90 10.31
C ALA A 156 6.63 -24.49 9.80
N VAL A 157 5.87 -23.75 10.61
CA VAL A 157 5.59 -22.33 10.40
C VAL A 157 6.72 -21.54 11.07
N PRO A 158 7.54 -20.77 10.34
CA PRO A 158 8.53 -19.89 10.96
C PRO A 158 7.93 -18.52 11.25
N ASP A 159 8.34 -17.94 12.37
CA ASP A 159 7.84 -16.70 12.95
C ASP A 159 8.02 -15.48 12.02
N ALA A 160 6.90 -15.00 11.48
CA ALA A 160 6.81 -13.87 10.55
C ALA A 160 7.12 -12.50 11.21
N GLU A 161 7.22 -12.45 12.53
CA GLU A 161 7.29 -11.21 13.29
C GLU A 161 8.69 -10.57 13.26
N SER A 162 9.77 -11.37 13.16
CA SER A 162 11.15 -10.88 13.21
C SER A 162 11.65 -10.33 11.86
N ALA A 163 11.12 -10.82 10.73
CA ALA A 163 11.51 -10.35 9.39
C ALA A 163 10.87 -9.00 9.00
N ALA A 164 9.72 -8.66 9.60
CA ALA A 164 9.00 -7.41 9.33
C ALA A 164 9.80 -6.17 9.74
N THR A 165 10.47 -6.23 10.90
CA THR A 165 11.27 -5.13 11.48
C THR A 165 12.47 -4.76 10.60
N GLY A 166 13.14 -5.75 9.99
CA GLY A 166 14.29 -5.52 9.10
C GLY A 166 13.92 -4.90 7.75
N ILE A 167 12.70 -5.13 7.26
CA ILE A 167 12.23 -4.58 5.98
C ILE A 167 11.74 -3.14 6.15
N ALA A 168 11.07 -2.82 7.28
CA ALA A 168 10.66 -1.46 7.62
C ALA A 168 11.86 -0.49 7.66
N SER A 169 12.97 -0.90 8.30
CA SER A 169 14.21 -0.11 8.35
C SER A 169 14.79 0.20 6.95
N ARG A 170 14.79 -0.78 6.03
CA ARG A 170 15.31 -0.59 4.66
C ARG A 170 14.41 0.28 3.78
N ILE A 171 13.10 0.19 3.95
CA ILE A 171 12.12 1.05 3.25
C ILE A 171 12.29 2.51 3.70
N VAL A 172 12.42 2.76 5.00
CA VAL A 172 12.63 4.11 5.54
C VAL A 172 13.95 4.71 5.04
N THR A 173 15.04 3.94 5.09
CA THR A 173 16.34 4.40 4.56
C THR A 173 16.28 4.66 3.05
N GLY A 174 15.61 3.80 2.29
CA GLY A 174 15.43 4.00 0.84
C GLY A 174 14.57 5.22 0.48
N LEU A 175 13.51 5.49 1.25
CA LEU A 175 12.66 6.67 1.08
C LEU A 175 13.40 7.96 1.43
N ARG A 176 14.31 7.97 2.41
CA ARG A 176 15.18 9.14 2.71
C ARG A 176 16.05 9.53 1.51
N HIS A 177 16.63 8.56 0.80
CA HIS A 177 17.47 8.83 -0.37
C HIS A 177 16.65 9.28 -1.59
N ARG A 178 15.44 8.76 -1.77
CA ARG A 178 14.56 9.13 -2.90
C ARG A 178 13.81 10.45 -2.67
N GLY A 179 13.47 10.77 -1.41
CA GLY A 179 12.89 12.06 -1.01
C GLY A 179 13.87 13.23 -1.09
N ALA A 180 15.17 12.99 -0.89
CA ALA A 180 16.21 13.99 -1.12
C ALA A 180 16.33 14.42 -2.59
N ALA A 181 16.05 13.50 -3.54
CA ALA A 181 16.03 13.82 -4.97
C ALA A 181 14.75 14.56 -5.40
N ALA A 182 13.59 14.24 -4.79
CA ALA A 182 12.33 14.93 -5.09
C ALA A 182 12.28 16.38 -4.55
N ALA A 183 13.04 16.70 -3.50
CA ALA A 183 13.15 18.05 -2.94
C ALA A 183 13.96 19.04 -3.81
N GLY A 184 14.63 18.58 -4.88
CA GLY A 184 15.41 19.41 -5.80
C GLY A 184 14.68 19.87 -7.06
N ALA A 185 13.48 19.35 -7.36
CA ALA A 185 12.85 19.53 -8.67
C ALA A 185 11.73 20.60 -8.73
N VAL A 186 11.66 21.51 -7.76
CA VAL A 186 10.71 22.65 -7.80
C VAL A 186 11.46 23.96 -7.58
N ARG A 187 12.11 24.48 -8.63
CA ARG A 187 12.47 25.91 -8.81
C ARG A 187 13.07 26.16 -10.21
N HIS A 188 12.24 26.59 -11.16
CA HIS A 188 12.38 27.89 -11.85
C HIS A 188 11.19 28.09 -12.81
N GLY A 189 10.33 29.05 -12.49
CA GLY A 189 9.59 29.78 -13.52
C GLY A 189 10.52 30.81 -14.19
N PRO A 190 10.10 31.39 -15.31
CA PRO A 190 9.61 32.77 -15.25
C PRO A 190 8.25 32.89 -15.96
N GLY A 191 7.30 33.69 -15.51
CA GLY A 191 7.46 35.05 -15.00
C GLY A 191 7.05 36.01 -16.12
N ALA A 192 5.77 36.37 -16.11
CA ALA A 192 5.10 37.23 -17.08
C ALA A 192 5.64 38.67 -17.11
N GLY A 193 5.57 39.29 -18.30
CA GLY A 193 5.33 40.73 -18.50
C GLY A 193 4.47 40.82 -19.77
N GLY A 194 3.25 41.36 -19.78
CA GLY A 194 2.82 42.64 -19.23
C GLY A 194 2.90 43.68 -20.35
N GLU A 195 1.95 43.65 -21.30
CA GLU A 195 0.94 44.72 -21.52
C GLU A 195 1.40 45.79 -22.56
N PRO A 196 0.60 46.81 -22.96
CA PRO A 196 -0.34 46.79 -24.09
C PRO A 196 -0.06 47.96 -25.08
N ARG A 197 -0.86 48.09 -26.17
CA ARG A 197 -1.13 49.30 -27.02
C ARG A 197 -1.48 48.79 -28.44
N GLY A 198 -2.49 49.26 -29.17
CA GLY A 198 -3.18 50.55 -29.18
C GLY A 198 -3.18 51.04 -30.64
N ALA A 199 -4.37 51.23 -31.21
CA ALA A 199 -4.73 52.06 -32.37
C ALA A 199 -3.83 52.09 -33.63
N ALA A 200 -4.39 51.62 -34.76
CA ALA A 200 -4.69 52.45 -35.94
C ALA A 200 -5.51 51.62 -36.93
#